data_AF-A0A1H2G5B4-F1
#
_entry.id   AF-A0A1H2G5B4-F1
#
_cell.length_a   1.000
_cell.length_b   1.000
_cell.length_c   1.000
_cell.angle_alpha   90.00
_cell.angle_beta   90.00
_cell.angle_gamma   90.00
#
_symmetry.space_group_name_H-M   'P 1'
#
loop_
_entity.id
_entity.type
_entity.pdbx_description
1 polymer ?
#
loop_
_entity_poly.entity_id
_entity_poly.type
_entity_poly.pdbx_seq_one_letter_code
_entity_poly.pdbx_strand_id
1 'polypeptide(L)'
;MRSALFLILAFCCSFARADLSNIQHLNEIRTNSNLFAASAMVYFNPKDRTPDERSLTAAFGALVVMDTKITQVDNPPAMRDAYEEMNTIFKKLEKTKRRDSEIFPESVLRILQLNKQIQAAVSEQYKAEEALTPSPVTLLNDQGEDISSLLMDYQLRRYPLDEAEKAPFSIDPAQLPMLDKKIDENFKVLLERRPQNADYLEPAYKNYRFVRKQLLQSKGRPNGGAEFYMTRTVIDLNDLGTELAIEAQGLDPENPQDR
;
A
#
# COMPACT_ATOMS: atom_id res chain seq x y z
N MET A 1 48.81 6.57 16.22
CA MET A 1 47.91 7.40 15.39
C MET A 1 47.32 6.66 14.19
N ARG A 2 48.05 5.78 13.49
CA ARG A 2 47.48 4.96 12.37
C ARG A 2 46.33 4.03 12.80
N SER A 3 46.40 3.41 13.97
CA SER A 3 45.33 2.50 14.45
C SER A 3 44.04 3.20 14.88
N ALA A 4 44.12 4.47 15.29
CA ALA A 4 42.94 5.27 15.64
C ALA A 4 42.16 5.72 14.40
N LEU A 5 42.85 5.94 13.28
CA LEU A 5 42.22 6.29 12.01
C LEU A 5 41.41 5.12 11.43
N PHE A 6 41.92 3.88 11.55
CA PHE A 6 41.19 2.69 11.10
C PHE A 6 39.95 2.38 11.96
N LEU A 7 39.99 2.64 13.26
CA LEU A 7 38.83 2.48 14.15
C LEU A 7 37.74 3.52 13.87
N ILE A 8 38.12 4.77 13.58
CA ILE A 8 37.17 5.82 13.19
C ILE A 8 36.58 5.53 11.79
N LEU A 9 37.39 5.06 10.84
CA LEU A 9 36.91 4.69 9.50
C LEU A 9 35.98 3.47 9.55
N ALA A 10 36.27 2.47 10.38
CA ALA A 10 35.40 1.30 10.57
C ALA A 10 34.08 1.66 11.28
N PHE A 11 34.09 2.64 12.18
CA PHE A 11 32.88 3.19 12.79
C PHE A 11 32.05 3.96 11.75
N CYS A 12 32.67 4.76 10.88
CA CYS A 12 31.97 5.50 9.82
C CYS A 12 31.41 4.61 8.70
N CYS A 13 32.04 3.47 8.38
CA CYS A 13 31.52 2.52 7.40
C CYS A 13 30.33 1.69 7.90
N SER A 14 30.04 1.71 9.21
CA SER A 14 28.88 1.00 9.78
C SER A 14 27.57 1.79 9.64
N PHE A 15 27.62 3.09 9.30
CA PHE A 15 26.44 3.96 9.20
C PHE A 15 25.95 4.21 7.77
N ALA A 16 26.49 3.50 6.78
CA ALA A 16 26.08 3.63 5.38
C ALA A 16 25.58 2.31 4.78
N ARG A 17 25.08 1.40 5.62
CA ARG A 17 24.18 0.35 5.15
C ARG A 17 22.80 0.97 5.10
N ALA A 18 22.46 1.50 3.94
CA ALA A 18 21.09 1.87 3.68
C ALA A 18 20.25 0.59 3.61
N ASP A 19 19.14 0.64 4.33
CA ASP A 19 18.45 -0.54 4.82
C ASP A 19 17.35 -0.92 3.81
N LEU A 20 17.58 -1.98 3.03
CA LEU A 20 16.57 -2.54 2.12
C LEU A 20 15.24 -2.82 2.83
N SER A 21 15.28 -3.15 4.12
CA SER A 21 14.07 -3.33 4.94
C SER A 21 13.36 -2.00 5.17
N ASN A 22 14.08 -0.89 5.33
CA ASN A 22 13.47 0.45 5.40
C ASN A 22 12.76 0.83 4.08
N ILE A 23 13.37 0.55 2.91
CA ILE A 23 12.70 0.71 1.60
C ILE A 23 11.42 -0.11 1.54
N GLN A 24 11.47 -1.35 2.02
CA GLN A 24 10.31 -2.23 2.03
C GLN A 24 9.22 -1.74 2.98
N HIS A 25 9.57 -1.33 4.20
CA HIS A 25 8.64 -0.78 5.17
C HIS A 25 7.93 0.47 4.63
N LEU A 26 8.67 1.36 3.96
CA LEU A 26 8.08 2.52 3.28
C LEU A 26 7.09 2.09 2.20
N ASN A 27 7.43 1.10 1.37
CA ASN A 27 6.49 0.57 0.37
C ASN A 27 5.24 -0.06 1.01
N GLU A 28 5.40 -0.77 2.13
CA GLU A 28 4.28 -1.35 2.86
C GLU A 28 3.38 -0.29 3.47
N ILE A 29 3.90 0.82 4.00
CA ILE A 29 3.09 1.96 4.44
C ILE A 29 2.29 2.51 3.25
N ARG A 30 2.95 2.70 2.11
CA ARG A 30 2.34 3.22 0.86
C ARG A 30 1.17 2.35 0.40
N THR A 31 1.41 1.07 0.23
CA THR A 31 0.40 0.14 -0.28
C THR A 31 -0.73 -0.06 0.73
N ASN A 32 -0.43 -0.23 2.02
CA ASN A 32 -1.46 -0.41 3.05
C ASN A 32 -2.31 0.83 3.28
N SER A 33 -1.79 2.05 3.09
CA SER A 33 -2.62 3.25 3.19
C SER A 33 -3.67 3.33 2.08
N ASN A 34 -3.32 2.91 0.86
CA ASN A 34 -4.27 2.75 -0.25
C ASN A 34 -5.27 1.62 0.01
N LEU A 35 -4.82 0.46 0.50
CA LEU A 35 -5.71 -0.66 0.87
C LEU A 35 -6.70 -0.28 1.97
N PHE A 36 -6.24 0.46 2.99
CA PHE A 36 -7.10 0.98 4.05
C PHE A 36 -8.18 1.88 3.47
N ALA A 37 -7.81 2.89 2.68
CA ALA A 37 -8.77 3.82 2.08
C ALA A 37 -9.76 3.10 1.15
N ALA A 38 -9.29 2.15 0.34
CA ALA A 38 -10.13 1.34 -0.52
C ALA A 38 -11.16 0.52 0.27
N SER A 39 -10.70 -0.19 1.30
CA SER A 39 -11.55 -1.06 2.13
C SER A 39 -12.54 -0.24 2.97
N ALA A 40 -12.12 0.92 3.48
CA ALA A 40 -12.98 1.87 4.20
C ALA A 40 -14.11 2.41 3.30
N MET A 41 -13.82 2.75 2.04
CA MET A 41 -14.86 3.16 1.08
C MET A 41 -15.88 2.05 0.81
N VAL A 42 -15.45 0.79 0.73
CA VAL A 42 -16.36 -0.35 0.55
C VAL A 42 -17.24 -0.53 1.78
N TYR A 43 -16.65 -0.61 2.97
CA TYR A 43 -17.39 -0.91 4.19
C TYR A 43 -18.28 0.25 4.65
N PHE A 44 -17.80 1.49 4.59
CA PHE A 44 -18.53 2.70 5.00
C PHE A 44 -19.31 3.36 3.87
N ASN A 45 -19.78 2.59 2.88
CA ASN A 45 -20.68 3.10 1.86
C ASN A 45 -22.09 3.34 2.43
N PRO A 46 -22.62 4.57 2.42
CA PRO A 46 -23.95 4.85 2.96
C PRO A 46 -25.10 4.20 2.18
N LYS A 47 -24.86 3.74 0.96
CA LYS A 47 -25.86 3.06 0.13
C LYS A 47 -26.03 1.58 0.46
N ASP A 48 -25.09 1.00 1.20
CA ASP A 48 -25.04 -0.43 1.49
C ASP A 48 -25.70 -0.74 2.83
N ARG A 49 -26.84 -1.46 2.78
CA ARG A 49 -27.59 -1.88 3.98
C ARG A 49 -26.95 -3.06 4.71
N THR A 50 -26.22 -3.89 3.98
CA THR A 50 -25.54 -5.10 4.46
C THR A 50 -24.09 -5.05 3.93
N PRO A 51 -23.22 -4.27 4.58
CA PRO A 51 -21.82 -4.13 4.16
C PRO A 51 -21.08 -5.48 4.28
N ASP A 52 -20.02 -5.66 3.50
CA ASP A 52 -19.17 -6.85 3.58
C ASP A 52 -18.19 -6.72 4.75
N GLU A 53 -18.38 -7.51 5.81
CA GLU A 53 -17.51 -7.50 7.01
C GLU A 53 -16.04 -7.84 6.69
N ARG A 54 -15.77 -8.46 5.53
CA ARG A 54 -14.40 -8.70 5.07
C ARG A 54 -13.67 -7.38 4.80
N SER A 55 -14.36 -6.35 4.31
CA SER A 55 -13.77 -5.04 4.06
C SER A 55 -13.49 -4.27 5.37
N LEU A 56 -14.29 -4.47 6.42
CA LEU A 56 -13.94 -3.94 7.74
C LEU A 56 -12.66 -4.60 8.27
N THR A 57 -12.58 -5.93 8.15
CA THR A 57 -11.41 -6.71 8.57
C THR A 57 -10.16 -6.29 7.79
N ALA A 58 -10.28 -6.08 6.47
CA ALA A 58 -9.20 -5.63 5.61
C ALA A 58 -8.74 -4.20 5.97
N ALA A 59 -9.68 -3.28 6.23
CA ALA A 59 -9.35 -1.92 6.66
C ALA A 59 -8.58 -1.94 8.01
N PHE A 60 -9.06 -2.70 8.98
CA PHE A 60 -8.38 -2.84 10.28
C PHE A 60 -6.97 -3.46 10.12
N GLY A 61 -6.84 -4.53 9.33
CA GLY A 61 -5.56 -5.17 9.05
C GLY A 61 -4.55 -4.21 8.44
N ALA A 62 -4.96 -3.44 7.43
CA ALA A 62 -4.11 -2.43 6.80
C ALA A 62 -3.63 -1.36 7.77
N LEU A 63 -4.49 -0.87 8.68
CA LEU A 63 -4.08 0.09 9.72
C LEU A 63 -3.05 -0.50 10.68
N VAL A 64 -3.20 -1.75 11.11
CA VAL A 64 -2.25 -2.41 12.01
C VAL A 64 -0.88 -2.56 11.36
N VAL A 65 -0.83 -2.93 10.07
CA VAL A 65 0.42 -3.00 9.32
C VAL A 65 1.04 -1.62 9.22
N MET A 66 0.28 -0.58 8.84
CA MET A 66 0.79 0.80 8.78
C MET A 66 1.40 1.25 10.11
N ASP A 67 0.74 0.99 11.24
CA ASP A 67 1.25 1.36 12.57
C ASP A 67 2.63 0.76 12.85
N THR A 68 2.74 -0.53 12.56
CA THR A 68 3.95 -1.33 12.73
C THR A 68 5.07 -0.77 11.85
N LYS A 69 4.78 -0.56 10.56
CA LYS A 69 5.77 -0.07 9.60
C LYS A 69 6.18 1.37 9.85
N ILE A 70 5.25 2.26 10.24
CA ILE A 70 5.59 3.65 10.67
C ILE A 70 6.52 3.61 11.87
N THR A 71 6.33 2.67 12.80
CA THR A 71 7.23 2.49 13.95
C THR A 71 8.61 2.01 13.52
N GLN A 72 8.68 1.07 12.58
CA GLN A 72 9.93 0.52 12.06
C GLN A 72 10.73 1.50 11.20
N VAL A 73 10.13 2.60 10.72
CA VAL A 73 10.82 3.70 10.01
C VAL A 73 11.05 4.93 10.90
N ASP A 74 11.19 4.70 12.21
CA ASP A 74 11.51 5.70 13.24
C ASP A 74 10.41 6.75 13.53
N ASN A 75 9.14 6.41 13.30
CA ASN A 75 7.98 7.25 13.60
C ASN A 75 8.05 8.69 13.04
N PRO A 76 8.22 8.90 11.72
CA PRO A 76 8.29 10.24 11.15
C PRO A 76 6.98 11.00 11.43
N PRO A 77 7.02 12.23 12.01
CA PRO A 77 5.80 12.96 12.39
C PRO A 77 4.81 13.15 11.22
N ALA A 78 5.32 13.41 10.01
CA ALA A 78 4.51 13.59 8.81
C ALA A 78 3.66 12.34 8.44
N MET A 79 4.07 11.14 8.86
CA MET A 79 3.30 9.90 8.68
C MET A 79 2.49 9.58 9.93
N ARG A 80 3.11 9.70 11.12
CA ARG A 80 2.52 9.35 12.41
C ARG A 80 1.27 10.18 12.72
N ASP A 81 1.35 11.50 12.56
CA ASP A 81 0.23 12.41 12.86
C ASP A 81 -0.99 12.10 11.96
N ALA A 82 -0.73 11.90 10.67
CA ALA A 82 -1.78 11.57 9.70
C ALA A 82 -2.39 10.19 9.97
N TYR A 83 -1.59 9.20 10.35
CA TYR A 83 -2.06 7.88 10.77
C TYR A 83 -2.92 7.94 12.04
N GLU A 84 -2.52 8.69 13.07
CA GLU A 84 -3.26 8.78 14.33
C GLU A 84 -4.64 9.41 14.13
N GLU A 85 -4.72 10.45 13.31
CA GLU A 85 -6.00 11.05 12.94
C GLU A 85 -6.86 10.06 12.14
N MET A 86 -6.26 9.35 11.19
CA MET A 86 -6.93 8.33 10.38
C MET A 86 -7.51 7.20 11.25
N ASN A 87 -6.74 6.70 12.21
CA ASN A 87 -7.16 5.69 13.19
C ASN A 87 -8.28 6.20 14.10
N THR A 88 -8.21 7.48 14.51
CA THR A 88 -9.27 8.11 15.32
C THR A 88 -10.59 8.19 14.55
N ILE A 89 -10.54 8.59 13.28
CA ILE A 89 -11.72 8.63 12.41
C ILE A 89 -12.28 7.23 12.21
N PHE A 90 -11.43 6.23 11.94
CA PHE A 90 -11.85 4.85 11.77
C PHE A 90 -12.58 4.31 13.01
N LYS A 91 -11.99 4.46 14.20
CA LYS A 91 -12.63 4.05 15.48
C LYS A 91 -13.96 4.77 15.75
N LYS A 92 -14.12 6.00 15.27
CA LYS A 92 -15.39 6.73 15.34
C LYS A 92 -16.41 6.16 14.36
N LEU A 93 -16.00 5.88 13.13
CA LEU A 93 -16.84 5.28 12.09
C LEU A 93 -17.35 3.90 12.50
N GLU A 94 -16.51 3.04 13.07
CA GLU A 94 -16.90 1.71 13.58
C GLU A 94 -18.01 1.77 14.64
N LYS A 95 -18.03 2.83 15.45
CA LYS A 95 -19.06 3.03 16.50
C LYS A 95 -20.32 3.71 15.97
N THR A 96 -20.28 4.23 14.75
CA THR A 96 -21.43 4.91 14.15
C THR A 96 -22.45 3.90 13.68
N LYS A 97 -23.72 4.09 14.07
CA LYS A 97 -24.80 3.21 13.63
C LYS A 97 -25.12 3.49 12.15
N ARG A 98 -25.49 2.45 11.41
CA ARG A 98 -25.84 2.57 9.98
C ARG A 98 -27.00 3.52 9.69
N ARG A 99 -27.90 3.76 10.66
CA ARG A 99 -28.97 4.76 10.52
C ARG A 99 -28.44 6.20 10.41
N ASP A 100 -27.23 6.44 10.88
CA ASP A 100 -26.55 7.74 10.89
C ASP A 100 -25.50 7.79 9.75
N SER A 101 -25.69 6.99 8.68
CA SER A 101 -24.70 6.81 7.60
C SER A 101 -24.45 8.05 6.76
N GLU A 102 -25.27 9.10 6.88
CA GLU A 102 -25.03 10.39 6.21
C GLU A 102 -23.66 11.00 6.53
N ILE A 103 -23.04 10.64 7.67
CA ILE A 103 -21.72 11.15 8.06
C ILE A 103 -20.55 10.41 7.41
N PHE A 104 -20.80 9.25 6.78
CA PHE A 104 -19.74 8.42 6.23
C PHE A 104 -18.99 9.10 5.08
N PRO A 105 -19.64 9.79 4.12
CA PRO A 105 -18.93 10.47 3.04
C PRO A 105 -17.90 11.48 3.53
N GLU A 106 -18.27 12.36 4.45
CA GLU A 106 -17.36 13.38 5.02
C GLU A 106 -16.17 12.73 5.74
N SER A 107 -16.42 11.71 6.55
CA SER A 107 -15.36 11.01 7.28
C SER A 107 -14.40 10.27 6.34
N VAL A 108 -14.93 9.65 5.29
CA VAL A 108 -14.13 8.97 4.27
C VAL A 108 -13.36 9.97 3.40
N LEU A 109 -13.94 11.13 3.08
CA LEU A 109 -13.21 12.21 2.43
C LEU A 109 -12.00 12.65 3.26
N ARG A 110 -12.16 12.76 4.58
CA ARG A 110 -11.03 13.07 5.47
C ARG A 110 -9.98 11.95 5.47
N ILE A 111 -10.39 10.68 5.46
CA ILE A 111 -9.47 9.55 5.28
C ILE A 111 -8.68 9.66 3.97
N LEU A 112 -9.31 10.03 2.85
CA LEU A 112 -8.63 10.20 1.56
C LEU A 112 -7.60 11.33 1.60
N GLN A 113 -7.91 12.43 2.28
CA GLN A 113 -6.97 13.55 2.49
C GLN A 113 -5.75 13.11 3.30
N LEU A 114 -5.96 12.37 4.39
CA LEU A 114 -4.89 11.84 5.23
C LEU A 114 -4.06 10.78 4.48
N ASN A 115 -4.71 9.92 3.68
CA ASN A 115 -4.01 8.99 2.80
C ASN A 115 -3.06 9.75 1.86
N LYS A 116 -3.52 10.83 1.23
CA LYS A 116 -2.68 11.66 0.36
C LYS A 116 -1.47 12.28 1.09
N GLN A 117 -1.62 12.67 2.36
CA GLN A 117 -0.52 13.18 3.17
C GLN A 117 0.52 12.09 3.46
N ILE A 118 0.07 10.90 3.88
CA ILE A 118 0.93 9.74 4.09
C ILE A 118 1.66 9.38 2.78
N GLN A 119 0.94 9.30 1.67
CA GLN A 119 1.51 9.01 0.34
C GLN A 119 2.60 10.00 -0.06
N ALA A 120 2.39 11.30 0.19
CA ALA A 120 3.39 12.33 -0.10
C ALA A 120 4.65 12.17 0.77
N ALA A 121 4.47 12.00 2.08
CA ALA A 121 5.58 11.80 3.02
C ALA A 121 6.38 10.53 2.71
N VAL A 122 5.68 9.43 2.46
CA VAL A 122 6.30 8.14 2.11
C VAL A 122 7.03 8.22 0.77
N SER A 123 6.44 8.87 -0.23
CA SER A 123 7.09 9.02 -1.55
C SER A 123 8.38 9.84 -1.49
N GLU A 124 8.41 10.87 -0.64
CA GLU A 124 9.63 11.67 -0.42
C GLU A 124 10.73 10.82 0.20
N GLN A 125 10.43 10.12 1.30
CA GLN A 125 11.40 9.30 2.01
C GLN A 125 11.84 8.08 1.17
N TYR A 126 10.91 7.41 0.50
CA TYR A 126 11.20 6.26 -0.38
C TYR A 126 12.19 6.63 -1.48
N LYS A 127 11.99 7.78 -2.15
CA LYS A 127 12.91 8.25 -3.19
C LYS A 127 14.29 8.60 -2.63
N ALA A 128 14.35 9.16 -1.43
CA ALA A 128 15.62 9.46 -0.78
C ALA A 128 16.40 8.16 -0.48
N GLU A 129 15.73 7.13 0.06
CA GLU A 129 16.34 5.83 0.34
C GLU A 129 16.75 5.08 -0.94
N GLU A 130 15.89 5.09 -1.96
CA GLU A 130 16.17 4.44 -3.25
C GLU A 130 17.34 5.09 -4.00
N ALA A 131 17.49 6.42 -3.91
CA ALA A 131 18.63 7.13 -4.50
C ALA A 131 19.97 6.73 -3.86
N LEU A 132 19.94 6.36 -2.58
CA LEU A 132 21.11 5.86 -1.84
C LEU A 132 21.34 4.37 -2.09
N THR A 133 20.27 3.60 -2.33
CA THR A 133 20.30 2.14 -2.43
C THR A 133 19.48 1.63 -3.60
N PRO A 134 20.12 1.28 -4.71
CA PRO A 134 19.45 0.51 -5.76
C PRO A 134 18.90 -0.79 -5.18
N SER A 135 17.57 -0.89 -5.10
CA SER A 135 16.91 -2.02 -4.46
C SER A 135 16.55 -3.11 -5.48
N PRO A 136 16.86 -4.38 -5.22
CA PRO A 136 16.44 -5.48 -6.08
C PRO A 136 14.91 -5.73 -6.03
N VAL A 137 14.20 -5.09 -5.09
CA VAL A 137 12.74 -5.19 -4.93
C VAL A 137 11.97 -4.01 -5.53
N THR A 138 12.64 -2.97 -6.07
CA THR A 138 11.96 -1.78 -6.63
C THR A 138 10.83 -2.13 -7.61
N LEU A 139 11.06 -3.03 -8.56
CA LEU A 139 10.04 -3.41 -9.55
C LEU A 139 8.81 -4.07 -8.88
N LEU A 140 9.04 -4.85 -7.81
CA LEU A 140 7.98 -5.49 -7.05
C LEU A 140 7.18 -4.44 -6.24
N ASN A 141 7.88 -3.48 -5.64
CA ASN A 141 7.28 -2.38 -4.89
C ASN A 141 6.42 -1.49 -5.79
N ASP A 142 6.92 -1.14 -6.97
CA ASP A 142 6.17 -0.40 -7.98
C ASP A 142 4.92 -1.17 -8.44
N GLN A 143 5.03 -2.50 -8.58
CA GLN A 143 3.92 -3.36 -8.96
C GLN A 143 2.82 -3.38 -7.88
N GLY A 144 3.19 -3.49 -6.60
CA GLY A 144 2.26 -3.42 -5.47
C GLY A 144 1.57 -2.06 -5.38
N GLU A 145 2.34 -0.98 -5.58
CA GLU A 145 1.81 0.38 -5.56
C GLU A 145 0.80 0.62 -6.68
N ASP A 146 1.16 0.29 -7.92
CA ASP A 146 0.28 0.46 -9.08
C ASP A 146 -1.06 -0.26 -8.88
N ILE A 147 -1.05 -1.48 -8.32
CA ILE A 147 -2.27 -2.24 -8.04
C ILE A 147 -3.09 -1.61 -6.92
N SER A 148 -2.45 -1.20 -5.81
CA SER A 148 -3.14 -0.60 -4.67
C SER A 148 -3.77 0.74 -5.04
N SER A 149 -3.07 1.58 -5.82
CA SER A 149 -3.57 2.84 -6.36
C SER A 149 -4.73 2.62 -7.34
N LEU A 150 -4.64 1.63 -8.24
CA LEU A 150 -5.74 1.26 -9.14
C LEU A 150 -6.97 0.79 -8.38
N LEU A 151 -6.79 0.00 -7.31
CA LEU A 151 -7.89 -0.43 -6.45
C LEU A 151 -8.54 0.76 -5.74
N MET A 152 -7.75 1.68 -5.17
CA MET A 152 -8.27 2.88 -4.52
C MET A 152 -9.11 3.71 -5.50
N ASP A 153 -8.61 3.97 -6.70
CA ASP A 153 -9.34 4.69 -7.75
C ASP A 153 -10.63 3.98 -8.16
N TYR A 154 -10.58 2.65 -8.31
CA TYR A 154 -11.75 1.83 -8.62
C TYR A 154 -12.86 2.01 -7.58
N GLN A 155 -12.51 2.04 -6.29
CA GLN A 155 -13.49 2.26 -5.21
C GLN A 155 -13.98 3.72 -5.18
N LEU A 156 -13.07 4.68 -5.34
CA LEU A 156 -13.38 6.11 -5.33
C LEU A 156 -14.43 6.49 -6.39
N ARG A 157 -14.28 5.97 -7.62
CA ARG A 157 -15.25 6.21 -8.72
C ARG A 157 -16.68 5.80 -8.37
N ARG A 158 -16.85 4.87 -7.42
CA ARG A 158 -18.14 4.30 -7.01
C ARG A 158 -18.65 4.85 -5.69
N TYR A 159 -17.77 5.43 -4.88
CA TYR A 159 -18.10 6.01 -3.61
C TYR A 159 -18.92 7.30 -3.79
N PRO A 160 -19.94 7.57 -2.96
CA PRO A 160 -20.88 8.68 -3.15
C PRO A 160 -20.31 10.01 -2.62
N LEU A 161 -19.27 10.50 -3.30
CA LEU A 161 -18.75 11.87 -3.18
C LEU A 161 -19.05 12.66 -4.45
N ASP A 162 -19.01 13.98 -4.35
CA ASP A 162 -19.11 14.85 -5.52
C ASP A 162 -17.83 14.76 -6.38
N GLU A 163 -17.96 14.97 -7.69
CA GLU A 163 -16.82 14.83 -8.61
C GLU A 163 -15.68 15.81 -8.30
N ALA A 164 -16.00 17.00 -7.80
CA ALA A 164 -15.00 17.97 -7.34
C ALA A 164 -14.20 17.48 -6.12
N GLU A 165 -14.83 16.69 -5.25
CA GLU A 165 -14.19 16.10 -4.07
C GLU A 165 -13.34 14.88 -4.44
N LYS A 166 -13.74 14.12 -5.47
CA LYS A 166 -12.98 12.96 -5.97
C LYS A 166 -11.73 13.35 -6.77
N ALA A 167 -11.81 14.43 -7.54
CA ALA A 167 -10.79 14.82 -8.51
C ALA A 167 -9.34 14.85 -7.96
N PRO A 168 -9.06 15.30 -6.71
CA PRO A 168 -7.71 15.31 -6.17
C PRO A 168 -7.08 13.95 -5.87
N PHE A 169 -7.88 12.87 -5.93
CA PHE A 169 -7.51 11.50 -5.56
C PHE A 169 -7.72 10.50 -6.71
N SER A 170 -8.48 10.86 -7.74
CA SER A 170 -8.74 10.01 -8.89
C SER A 170 -7.55 9.93 -9.83
N ILE A 171 -7.36 8.77 -10.44
CA ILE A 171 -6.46 8.62 -11.58
C ILE A 171 -7.14 9.26 -12.80
N ASP A 172 -6.39 10.02 -13.58
CA ASP A 172 -6.89 10.56 -14.84
C ASP A 172 -7.38 9.39 -15.73
N PRO A 173 -8.65 9.39 -16.19
CA PRO A 173 -9.17 8.33 -17.05
C PRO A 173 -8.30 8.05 -18.30
N ALA A 174 -7.57 9.04 -18.81
CA ALA A 174 -6.65 8.87 -19.92
C ALA A 174 -5.39 8.05 -19.55
N GLN A 175 -5.02 8.01 -18.27
CA GLN A 175 -3.87 7.26 -17.75
C GLN A 175 -4.20 5.81 -17.39
N LEU A 176 -5.47 5.48 -17.14
CA LEU A 176 -5.88 4.12 -16.75
C LEU A 176 -5.40 3.02 -17.72
N PRO A 177 -5.49 3.17 -19.06
CA PRO A 177 -4.98 2.15 -19.99
C PRO A 177 -3.45 1.98 -19.92
N MET A 178 -2.72 3.06 -19.63
CA MET A 178 -1.26 3.00 -19.47
C MET A 178 -0.87 2.29 -18.18
N LEU A 179 -1.54 2.61 -17.07
CA LEU A 179 -1.33 1.94 -15.79
C LEU A 179 -1.63 0.44 -15.89
N ASP A 180 -2.76 0.09 -16.51
CA ASP A 180 -3.15 -1.29 -16.77
C ASP A 180 -2.11 -2.07 -17.58
N LYS A 181 -1.60 -1.44 -18.64
CA LYS A 181 -0.55 -2.03 -19.47
C LYS A 181 0.75 -2.20 -18.68
N LYS A 182 1.15 -1.21 -17.89
CA LYS A 182 2.34 -1.25 -17.03
C LYS A 182 2.26 -2.42 -16.04
N ILE A 183 1.13 -2.59 -15.36
CA ILE A 183 0.91 -3.73 -14.44
C ILE A 183 1.04 -5.07 -15.19
N ASP A 184 0.40 -5.21 -16.35
CA ASP A 184 0.46 -6.46 -17.13
C ASP A 184 1.87 -6.79 -17.63
N GLU A 185 2.66 -5.79 -18.01
CA GLU A 185 4.05 -5.95 -18.46
C GLU A 185 5.00 -6.24 -17.30
N ASN A 186 4.85 -5.52 -16.18
CA ASN A 186 5.68 -5.70 -14.99
C ASN A 186 5.54 -7.12 -14.39
N PHE A 187 4.33 -7.69 -14.35
CA PHE A 187 4.16 -9.09 -13.94
C PHE A 187 4.94 -10.08 -14.83
N LYS A 188 4.96 -9.88 -16.15
CA LYS A 188 5.73 -10.74 -17.06
C LYS A 188 7.22 -10.62 -16.79
N VAL A 189 7.72 -9.39 -16.61
CA VAL A 189 9.13 -9.13 -16.27
C VAL A 189 9.49 -9.75 -14.92
N LEU A 190 8.62 -9.65 -13.91
CA LEU A 190 8.83 -10.26 -12.60
C LEU A 190 8.91 -11.80 -12.70
N LEU A 191 8.00 -12.43 -13.43
CA LEU A 191 8.02 -13.88 -13.66
C LEU A 191 9.26 -14.35 -14.42
N GLU A 192 9.72 -13.58 -15.42
CA GLU A 192 10.96 -13.88 -16.16
C GLU A 192 12.21 -13.73 -15.30
N ARG A 193 12.28 -12.69 -14.45
CA ARG A 193 13.46 -12.39 -13.62
C ARG A 193 13.51 -13.20 -12.34
N ARG A 194 12.36 -13.68 -11.85
CA ARG A 194 12.24 -14.41 -10.57
C ARG A 194 11.42 -15.69 -10.72
N PRO A 195 11.83 -16.63 -11.60
CA PRO A 195 11.12 -17.89 -11.79
C PRO A 195 11.03 -18.71 -10.49
N GLN A 196 11.99 -18.56 -9.58
CA GLN A 196 11.98 -19.20 -8.26
C GLN A 196 10.86 -18.71 -7.34
N ASN A 197 10.25 -17.55 -7.62
CA ASN A 197 9.14 -16.99 -6.85
C ASN A 197 7.80 -17.09 -7.61
N ALA A 198 7.72 -17.95 -8.64
CA ALA A 198 6.51 -18.13 -9.45
C ALA A 198 5.28 -18.51 -8.63
N ASP A 199 5.45 -19.28 -7.55
CA ASP A 199 4.37 -19.69 -6.66
C ASP A 199 3.64 -18.50 -5.99
N TYR A 200 4.31 -17.36 -5.84
CA TYR A 200 3.70 -16.10 -5.38
C TYR A 200 3.19 -15.24 -6.55
N LEU A 201 3.99 -15.14 -7.62
CA LEU A 201 3.75 -14.20 -8.72
C LEU A 201 2.63 -14.67 -9.68
N GLU A 202 2.52 -15.97 -9.96
CA GLU A 202 1.50 -16.49 -10.87
C GLU A 202 0.07 -16.34 -10.32
N PRO A 203 -0.21 -16.69 -9.05
CA PRO A 203 -1.53 -16.43 -8.46
C PRO A 203 -1.86 -14.94 -8.42
N ALA A 204 -0.91 -14.09 -8.04
CA ALA A 204 -1.07 -12.64 -8.04
C ALA A 204 -1.44 -12.10 -9.42
N TYR A 205 -0.73 -12.53 -10.47
CA TYR A 205 -1.02 -12.10 -11.84
C TYR A 205 -2.37 -12.63 -12.34
N LYS A 206 -2.72 -13.88 -12.01
CA LYS A 206 -4.02 -14.48 -12.36
C LYS A 206 -5.18 -13.72 -11.70
N ASN A 207 -5.05 -13.37 -10.43
CA ASN A 207 -6.04 -12.58 -9.69
C ASN A 207 -6.24 -11.22 -10.37
N TYR A 208 -5.15 -10.52 -10.72
CA TYR A 208 -5.22 -9.25 -11.44
C TYR A 208 -5.99 -9.40 -12.75
N ARG A 209 -5.59 -10.35 -13.61
CA ARG A 209 -6.25 -10.57 -14.91
C ARG A 209 -7.72 -10.94 -14.78
N PHE A 210 -8.09 -11.66 -13.73
CA PHE A 210 -9.47 -12.06 -13.46
C PHE A 210 -10.37 -10.83 -13.18
N VAL A 211 -9.90 -9.87 -12.38
CA VAL A 211 -10.68 -8.67 -12.02
C VAL A 211 -10.39 -7.45 -12.88
N ARG A 212 -9.36 -7.48 -13.75
CA ARG A 212 -8.89 -6.37 -14.60
C ARG A 212 -10.02 -5.63 -15.29
N LYS A 213 -10.94 -6.34 -15.96
CA LYS A 213 -12.07 -5.71 -16.66
C LYS A 213 -12.96 -4.89 -15.71
N GLN A 214 -13.14 -5.35 -14.47
CA GLN A 214 -13.92 -4.64 -13.47
C GLN A 214 -13.18 -3.39 -12.99
N LEU A 215 -11.87 -3.51 -12.69
CA LEU A 215 -11.03 -2.39 -12.25
C LEU A 215 -11.05 -1.23 -13.24
N LEU A 216 -11.11 -1.49 -14.54
CA LEU A 216 -11.11 -0.46 -15.58
C LEU A 216 -12.50 0.15 -15.86
N GLN A 217 -13.58 -0.42 -15.35
CA GLN A 217 -14.93 0.11 -15.60
C GLN A 217 -15.19 1.41 -14.85
N SER A 218 -15.65 2.43 -15.58
CA SER A 218 -15.95 3.77 -15.05
C SER A 218 -17.24 3.87 -14.23
N LYS A 219 -18.20 2.95 -14.42
CA LYS A 219 -19.51 2.98 -13.74
C LYS A 219 -19.95 1.57 -13.36
N GLY A 220 -20.84 1.48 -12.36
CA GLY A 220 -21.42 0.23 -11.87
C GLY A 220 -21.54 0.23 -10.36
N ARG A 221 -22.20 -0.79 -9.80
CA ARG A 221 -22.18 -0.99 -8.34
C ARG A 221 -20.79 -1.45 -7.90
N PRO A 222 -20.28 -0.98 -6.74
CA PRO A 222 -19.11 -1.58 -6.13
C PRO A 222 -19.36 -3.07 -5.88
N ASN A 223 -18.35 -3.87 -6.19
CA ASN A 223 -18.38 -5.30 -5.95
C ASN A 223 -17.17 -5.65 -5.09
N GLY A 224 -17.42 -6.17 -3.88
CA GLY A 224 -16.35 -6.55 -2.93
C GLY A 224 -15.40 -7.62 -3.48
N GLY A 225 -15.79 -8.32 -4.55
CA GLY A 225 -14.91 -9.29 -5.21
C GLY A 225 -13.58 -8.68 -5.70
N ALA A 226 -13.60 -7.51 -6.33
CA ALA A 226 -12.38 -6.88 -6.84
C ALA A 226 -11.44 -6.44 -5.71
N GLU A 227 -12.00 -5.91 -4.61
CA GLU A 227 -11.22 -5.55 -3.41
C GLU A 227 -10.57 -6.78 -2.78
N PHE A 228 -11.33 -7.85 -2.57
CA PHE A 228 -10.77 -9.09 -1.99
C PHE A 228 -9.54 -9.60 -2.76
N TYR A 229 -9.65 -9.73 -4.09
CA TYR A 229 -8.55 -10.24 -4.91
C TYR A 229 -7.34 -9.29 -4.92
N MET A 230 -7.56 -7.98 -5.02
CA MET A 230 -6.47 -7.01 -5.12
C MET A 230 -5.80 -6.74 -3.79
N THR A 231 -6.54 -6.71 -2.68
CA THR A 231 -5.96 -6.67 -1.34
C THR A 231 -5.06 -7.88 -1.12
N ARG A 232 -5.53 -9.09 -1.48
CA ARG A 232 -4.70 -10.30 -1.35
C ARG A 232 -3.44 -10.23 -2.22
N THR A 233 -3.59 -9.84 -3.48
CA THR A 233 -2.44 -9.66 -4.39
C THR A 233 -1.42 -8.68 -3.83
N VAL A 234 -1.83 -7.52 -3.31
CA VAL A 234 -0.89 -6.54 -2.75
C VAL A 234 -0.19 -7.08 -1.51
N ILE A 235 -0.90 -7.78 -0.62
CA ILE A 235 -0.30 -8.44 0.54
C ILE A 235 0.75 -9.47 0.11
N ASP A 236 0.42 -10.35 -0.83
CA ASP A 236 1.35 -11.37 -1.31
C ASP A 236 2.63 -10.76 -1.93
N LEU A 237 2.50 -9.61 -2.63
CA LEU A 237 3.66 -8.89 -3.18
C LEU A 237 4.50 -8.21 -2.09
N ASN A 238 3.86 -7.67 -1.05
CA ASN A 238 4.56 -7.08 0.11
C ASN A 238 5.30 -8.12 0.94
N ASP A 239 4.68 -9.29 1.16
CA ASP A 239 5.30 -10.41 1.87
C ASP A 239 6.54 -10.88 1.10
N LEU A 240 6.42 -11.09 -0.22
CA LEU A 240 7.55 -11.44 -1.07
C LEU A 240 8.64 -10.35 -1.07
N GLY A 241 8.25 -9.06 -1.09
CA GLY A 241 9.22 -7.96 -1.03
C GLY A 241 10.00 -7.94 0.28
N THR A 242 9.35 -8.31 1.40
CA THR A 242 9.98 -8.45 2.71
C THR A 242 10.97 -9.60 2.73
N GLU A 243 10.58 -10.79 2.28
CA GLU A 243 11.47 -11.95 2.17
C GLU A 243 12.72 -11.59 1.35
N LEU A 244 12.53 -10.97 0.19
CA LEU A 244 13.63 -10.61 -0.70
C LEU A 244 14.53 -9.49 -0.15
N ALA A 245 13.99 -8.56 0.63
CA ALA A 245 14.78 -7.53 1.29
C ALA A 245 15.69 -8.15 2.38
N ILE A 246 15.15 -9.06 3.19
CA ILE A 246 15.87 -9.78 4.25
C ILE A 246 16.97 -10.67 3.62
N GLU A 247 16.64 -11.45 2.59
CA GLU A 247 17.60 -12.30 1.88
C GLU A 247 18.75 -11.47 1.27
N ALA A 248 18.43 -10.32 0.67
CA ALA A 248 19.44 -9.43 0.07
C ALA A 248 20.39 -8.82 1.11
N GLN A 249 19.99 -8.77 2.38
CA GLN A 249 20.84 -8.38 3.50
C GLN A 249 21.67 -9.54 4.08
N GLY A 250 21.45 -10.77 3.61
CA GLY A 250 22.09 -11.98 4.11
C GLY A 250 21.51 -12.47 5.44
N LEU A 251 20.28 -12.05 5.76
CA LEU A 251 19.53 -12.48 6.94
C LEU A 251 18.61 -13.66 6.58
N ASP A 252 18.08 -14.35 7.59
CA ASP A 252 17.19 -15.49 7.40
C ASP A 252 15.73 -15.03 7.34
N PRO A 253 15.04 -15.11 6.18
CA PRO A 253 13.64 -14.71 6.08
C PRO A 253 12.71 -15.53 6.98
N GLU A 254 13.10 -16.72 7.44
CA GLU A 254 12.31 -17.55 8.36
C GLU A 254 12.47 -17.14 9.83
N ASN A 255 13.42 -16.26 10.15
CA ASN A 255 13.62 -15.76 11.51
C ASN A 255 12.67 -14.58 11.81
N PRO A 256 11.72 -14.69 12.76
CA PRO A 256 10.77 -13.63 13.06
C PRO A 256 11.41 -12.34 13.61
N GLN A 257 12.66 -12.39 14.07
CA GLN A 257 13.38 -11.20 14.55
C GLN A 257 13.94 -10.36 13.41
N ASP A 258 14.03 -10.91 12.20
CA ASP A 258 14.55 -10.24 11.01
C ASP A 258 13.42 -9.57 10.19
N ARG A 259 12.15 -9.72 10.61
CA ARG A 259 10.93 -9.19 9.97
C ARG A 259 10.34 -7.97 10.69
#